data_AF-A0A0M9FYA8-F1
#
_entry.id   AF-A0A0M9FYA8-F1
#
_cell.length_a   1.000
_cell.length_b   1.000
_cell.length_c   1.000
_cell.angle_alpha   90.00
_cell.angle_beta   90.00
_cell.angle_gamma   90.00
#
_symmetry.space_group_name_H-M   'P 1'
#
loop_
_entity.id
_entity.type
_entity.pdbx_description
1 polymer ?
#
loop_
_entity_poly.entity_id
_entity_poly.type
_entity_poly.pdbx_seq_one_letter_code
_entity_poly.pdbx_strand_id
1 'polypeptide(L)'
;MANRRVAKSHRTGRKKKMKMAKKSSPLASAAAAVSGLRTGAGKHTTKTRLAPTRVRVVNGVAKRQQKSFSEVESLQKTKSRLMKQQVVERMVLKEHLRDLEARKDRIRRGDSAKTERRELAKYIRQLKQEQQVKQASELQNVEVELKRLIDERDNVRAVRTAAGVNEEDADWEDVEDEVEDVDEDALQRMFAHLTM
;
A
#
# COMPACT_ATOMS: atom_id res chain seq x y z
N MET A 1 28.38 -29.52 -28.99
CA MET A 1 27.38 -28.72 -29.74
C MET A 1 26.65 -27.78 -28.78
N ALA A 2 26.67 -26.49 -29.10
CA ALA A 2 25.81 -25.39 -28.65
C ALA A 2 25.49 -25.20 -27.14
N ASN A 3 26.19 -24.22 -26.55
CA ASN A 3 25.69 -23.35 -25.48
C ASN A 3 24.44 -22.58 -25.95
N ARG A 4 23.36 -22.50 -25.14
CA ARG A 4 22.36 -21.43 -25.31
C ARG A 4 21.95 -20.80 -23.97
N ARG A 5 22.69 -19.75 -23.65
CA ARG A 5 22.42 -18.73 -22.64
C ARG A 5 21.12 -18.00 -23.01
N VAL A 6 20.06 -18.11 -22.22
CA VAL A 6 18.84 -17.31 -22.43
C VAL A 6 19.07 -15.94 -21.79
N ALA A 7 19.47 -14.98 -22.62
CA ALA A 7 19.64 -13.59 -22.23
C ALA A 7 18.28 -12.87 -22.19
N LYS A 8 17.94 -12.35 -21.00
CA LYS A 8 17.42 -11.00 -20.71
C LYS A 8 16.86 -10.22 -21.92
N SER A 9 15.53 -10.13 -22.03
CA SER A 9 14.86 -9.14 -22.89
C SER A 9 14.02 -8.18 -22.05
N HIS A 10 14.66 -7.11 -21.59
CA HIS A 10 13.98 -5.94 -21.00
C HIS A 10 13.64 -4.99 -22.15
N ARG A 11 12.47 -5.17 -22.79
CA ARG A 11 11.98 -4.21 -23.79
C ARG A 11 11.16 -3.14 -23.08
N THR A 12 11.83 -2.03 -22.74
CA THR A 12 11.21 -0.75 -22.45
C THR A 12 10.50 -0.23 -23.69
N GLY A 13 9.20 -0.52 -23.81
CA GLY A 13 8.34 -0.08 -24.90
C GLY A 13 7.85 1.35 -24.70
N ARG A 14 8.64 2.31 -25.19
CA ARG A 14 8.26 3.64 -25.73
C ARG A 14 6.91 4.26 -25.27
N LYS A 15 7.01 5.37 -24.53
CA LYS A 15 5.99 6.42 -24.44
C LYS A 15 5.63 6.92 -25.86
N LYS A 16 4.40 6.66 -26.33
CA LYS A 16 3.84 7.39 -27.48
C LYS A 16 3.30 8.74 -26.97
N LYS A 17 3.94 9.83 -27.38
CA LYS A 17 3.49 11.21 -27.19
C LYS A 17 2.52 11.63 -28.31
N MET A 18 1.58 12.53 -27.95
CA MET A 18 0.75 13.41 -28.80
C MET A 18 -0.43 12.72 -29.53
N LYS A 19 -1.64 13.31 -29.58
CA LYS A 19 -1.95 14.65 -30.10
C LYS A 19 -3.09 15.36 -29.34
N MET A 20 -2.87 16.64 -29.04
CA MET A 20 -3.91 17.63 -28.74
C MET A 20 -4.66 17.95 -30.05
N ALA A 21 -5.98 17.80 -30.05
CA ALA A 21 -6.84 18.44 -31.03
C ALA A 21 -7.43 19.72 -30.41
N LYS A 22 -6.87 20.86 -30.80
CA LYS A 22 -7.50 22.19 -30.69
C LYS A 22 -7.94 22.61 -32.09
N LYS A 23 -8.94 23.50 -32.14
CA LYS A 23 -9.52 24.27 -33.28
C LYS A 23 -10.75 23.57 -33.88
N SER A 24 -11.88 24.22 -34.20
CA SER A 24 -12.23 25.63 -34.52
C SER A 24 -13.78 25.75 -34.55
N SER A 25 -14.44 26.77 -33.97
CA SER A 25 -14.80 28.11 -34.54
C SER A 25 -15.92 28.07 -35.63
N PRO A 26 -16.64 29.16 -35.99
CA PRO A 26 -17.46 30.15 -35.26
C PRO A 26 -18.84 30.43 -35.95
N LEU A 27 -19.52 31.52 -35.53
CA LEU A 27 -20.61 32.30 -36.19
C LEU A 27 -22.04 31.75 -36.04
N ALA A 28 -22.91 32.40 -35.25
CA ALA A 28 -23.61 33.66 -35.51
C ALA A 28 -24.83 33.49 -36.44
N SER A 29 -26.03 33.67 -35.88
CA SER A 29 -27.11 34.38 -36.56
C SER A 29 -28.10 34.89 -35.53
N ALA A 30 -28.01 36.20 -35.31
CA ALA A 30 -29.10 37.01 -34.82
C ALA A 30 -30.26 36.92 -35.82
N ALA A 31 -31.45 36.57 -35.33
CA ALA A 31 -32.70 36.88 -35.99
C ALA A 31 -33.53 37.70 -35.01
N ALA A 32 -33.57 38.99 -35.30
CA ALA A 32 -34.48 39.93 -34.68
C ALA A 32 -35.92 39.62 -35.08
N ALA A 33 -36.84 39.68 -34.12
CA ALA A 33 -38.23 40.03 -34.39
C ALA A 33 -38.75 40.88 -33.23
N VAL A 34 -38.94 42.14 -33.57
CA VAL A 34 -39.52 43.24 -32.80
C VAL A 34 -41.02 42.98 -32.59
N SER A 35 -41.56 43.24 -31.39
CA SER A 35 -42.62 44.25 -31.11
C SER A 35 -43.32 44.02 -29.75
N GLY A 36 -43.60 45.10 -29.03
CA GLY A 36 -44.57 45.14 -27.91
C GLY A 36 -43.93 45.45 -26.54
N LEU A 37 -43.49 46.67 -26.26
CA LEU A 37 -44.29 47.79 -25.73
C LEU A 37 -44.74 47.61 -24.25
N ARG A 38 -44.14 48.48 -23.42
CA ARG A 38 -44.64 49.15 -22.19
C ARG A 38 -44.48 48.50 -20.79
N THR A 39 -43.73 49.27 -20.00
CA THR A 39 -43.95 49.70 -18.59
C THR A 39 -43.76 48.69 -17.46
N GLY A 40 -42.89 49.05 -16.52
CA GLY A 40 -42.90 48.48 -15.18
C GLY A 40 -41.58 48.63 -14.44
N ALA A 41 -41.36 49.78 -13.82
CA ALA A 41 -40.37 49.93 -12.77
C ALA A 41 -40.70 48.96 -11.61
N GLY A 42 -39.74 48.14 -11.21
CA GLY A 42 -39.92 47.20 -10.10
C GLY A 42 -38.58 46.69 -9.61
N LYS A 43 -37.99 47.43 -8.66
CA LYS A 43 -36.84 46.99 -7.86
C LYS A 43 -37.20 45.68 -7.16
N HIS A 44 -36.60 44.56 -7.56
CA HIS A 44 -36.50 43.39 -6.70
C HIS A 44 -35.05 42.88 -6.69
N THR A 45 -34.35 43.28 -5.63
CA THR A 45 -33.13 42.64 -5.16
C THR A 45 -33.50 41.29 -4.55
N THR A 46 -33.57 40.23 -5.34
CA THR A 46 -33.60 38.87 -4.81
C THR A 46 -32.18 38.37 -4.70
N LYS A 47 -31.60 38.61 -3.51
CA LYS A 47 -30.35 38.00 -3.07
C LYS A 47 -30.50 36.49 -3.19
N THR A 48 -29.88 35.88 -4.19
CA THR A 48 -29.62 34.45 -4.24
C THR A 48 -28.63 34.12 -3.13
N ARG A 49 -29.15 33.93 -1.91
CA ARG A 49 -28.41 33.23 -0.86
C ARG A 49 -28.30 31.78 -1.31
N LEU A 50 -27.22 31.46 -2.01
CA LEU A 50 -26.71 30.11 -2.07
C LEU A 50 -26.42 29.71 -0.63
N ALA A 51 -27.29 28.86 -0.07
CA ALA A 51 -27.00 28.19 1.18
C ALA A 51 -25.65 27.47 0.98
N PRO A 52 -24.66 27.67 1.87
CA PRO A 52 -23.47 26.86 1.80
C PRO A 52 -23.91 25.43 2.12
N THR A 53 -23.94 24.57 1.11
CA THR A 53 -23.91 23.12 1.28
C THR A 53 -22.59 22.78 1.96
N ARG A 54 -22.56 22.95 3.28
CA ARG A 54 -21.51 22.37 4.12
C ARG A 54 -21.70 20.87 4.04
N VAL A 55 -21.05 20.25 3.07
CA VAL A 55 -20.76 18.82 3.08
C VAL A 55 -19.98 18.59 4.35
N ARG A 56 -20.65 18.04 5.36
CA ARG A 56 -20.03 17.64 6.61
C ARG A 56 -19.17 16.43 6.28
N VAL A 57 -17.91 16.66 5.90
CA VAL A 57 -16.93 15.58 5.77
C VAL A 57 -16.87 14.93 7.13
N VAL A 58 -17.22 13.64 7.17
CA VAL A 58 -17.33 12.88 8.41
C VAL A 58 -15.90 12.58 8.86
N ASN A 59 -15.35 13.38 9.79
CA ASN A 59 -14.02 13.18 10.38
C ASN A 59 -13.75 11.75 10.90
N GLY A 60 -14.79 10.94 11.12
CA GLY A 60 -14.68 9.52 11.49
C GLY A 60 -14.22 8.59 10.36
N VAL A 61 -14.39 8.97 9.09
CA VAL A 61 -14.01 8.15 7.92
C VAL A 61 -12.52 8.31 7.60
N ALA A 62 -11.94 9.49 7.82
CA ALA A 62 -10.50 9.75 7.68
C ALA A 62 -9.68 8.97 8.72
N LYS A 63 -10.07 9.06 10.01
CA LYS A 63 -9.39 8.33 11.10
C LYS A 63 -9.41 6.80 10.95
N ARG A 64 -10.51 6.25 10.42
CA ARG A 64 -10.62 4.80 10.15
C ARG A 64 -9.72 4.36 8.99
N GLN A 65 -9.59 5.18 7.96
CA GLN A 65 -8.69 4.89 6.83
C GLN A 65 -7.22 5.01 7.21
N GLN A 66 -6.83 6.07 7.93
CA GLN A 66 -5.45 6.21 8.38
C GLN A 66 -5.02 5.03 9.26
N LYS A 67 -5.93 4.56 10.12
CA LYS A 67 -5.71 3.34 10.92
C LYS A 67 -5.52 2.10 10.04
N SER A 68 -6.36 1.88 9.02
CA SER A 68 -6.22 0.71 8.14
C SER A 68 -4.94 0.77 7.28
N PHE A 69 -4.49 1.95 6.85
CA PHE A 69 -3.19 2.10 6.17
C PHE A 69 -2.02 1.75 7.08
N SER A 70 -2.00 2.27 8.31
CA SER A 70 -0.97 1.95 9.30
C SER A 70 -0.94 0.45 9.63
N GLU A 71 -2.11 -0.20 9.65
CA GLU A 71 -2.26 -1.63 9.91
C GLU A 71 -1.71 -2.48 8.74
N VAL A 72 -2.02 -2.12 7.49
CA VAL A 72 -1.48 -2.77 6.29
C VAL A 72 0.05 -2.64 6.25
N GLU A 73 0.60 -1.46 6.52
CA GLU A 73 2.05 -1.26 6.59
C GLU A 73 2.69 -2.09 7.70
N SER A 74 2.04 -2.17 8.87
CA SER A 74 2.54 -2.96 10.00
C SER A 74 2.59 -4.45 9.67
N LEU A 75 1.58 -4.98 8.96
CA LEU A 75 1.54 -6.36 8.51
C LEU A 75 2.55 -6.64 7.40
N GLN A 76 2.79 -5.70 6.48
CA GLN A 76 3.85 -5.81 5.49
C GLN A 76 5.24 -5.88 6.14
N LYS A 77 5.49 -5.02 7.15
CA LYS A 77 6.73 -5.04 7.95
C LYS A 77 6.86 -6.37 8.69
N THR A 78 5.77 -6.86 9.29
CA THR A 78 5.73 -8.15 9.98
C THR A 78 6.02 -9.30 9.03
N LYS A 79 5.42 -9.33 7.84
CA LYS A 79 5.70 -10.33 6.79
C LYS A 79 7.17 -10.32 6.40
N SER A 80 7.75 -9.14 6.14
CA SER A 80 9.17 -9.01 5.79
C SER A 80 10.09 -9.52 6.90
N ARG A 81 9.80 -9.15 8.15
CA ARG A 81 10.53 -9.64 9.33
C ARG A 81 10.44 -11.15 9.46
N LEU A 82 9.24 -11.72 9.31
CA LEU A 82 8.99 -13.14 9.40
C LEU A 82 9.76 -13.92 8.32
N MET A 83 9.76 -13.44 7.08
CA MET A 83 10.58 -14.03 6.01
C MET A 83 12.08 -14.04 6.35
N LYS A 84 12.60 -12.94 6.92
CA LYS A 84 14.01 -12.88 7.35
C LYS A 84 14.29 -13.89 8.48
N GLN A 85 13.40 -13.96 9.47
CA GLN A 85 13.51 -14.93 10.56
C GLN A 85 13.50 -16.37 10.03
N GLN A 86 12.58 -16.68 9.10
CA GLN A 86 12.51 -18.02 8.49
C GLN A 86 13.77 -18.40 7.72
N VAL A 87 14.48 -17.45 7.09
CA VAL A 87 15.77 -17.71 6.46
C VAL A 87 16.83 -18.12 7.50
N VAL A 88 16.91 -17.37 8.60
CA VAL A 88 17.83 -17.69 9.70
C VAL A 88 17.50 -19.04 10.31
N GLU A 89 16.22 -19.29 10.63
CA GLU A 89 15.76 -20.58 11.15
C GLU A 89 16.07 -21.73 10.20
N ARG A 90 15.92 -21.55 8.88
CA ARG A 90 16.31 -22.57 7.88
C ARG A 90 17.80 -22.86 7.91
N MET A 91 18.64 -21.85 8.10
CA MET A 91 20.08 -22.05 8.21
C MET A 91 20.44 -22.87 9.45
N VAL A 92 19.92 -22.47 10.60
CA VAL A 92 20.15 -23.18 11.87
C VAL A 92 19.62 -24.62 11.79
N LEU A 93 18.41 -24.81 11.25
CA LEU A 93 17.84 -26.14 11.09
C LEU A 93 18.67 -27.01 10.16
N LYS A 94 19.25 -26.44 9.09
CA LYS A 94 20.11 -27.18 8.17
C LYS A 94 21.37 -27.70 8.86
N GLU A 95 21.96 -26.93 9.77
CA GLU A 95 23.10 -27.36 10.57
C GLU A 95 22.70 -28.50 11.52
N HIS A 96 21.61 -28.31 12.28
CA HIS A 96 21.11 -29.35 13.18
C HIS A 96 20.76 -30.65 12.46
N LEU A 97 20.15 -30.58 11.27
CA LEU A 97 19.86 -31.75 10.44
C LEU A 97 21.12 -32.47 9.97
N ARG A 98 22.18 -31.72 9.61
CA ARG A 98 23.48 -32.32 9.26
C ARG A 98 24.08 -33.06 10.44
N ASP A 99 24.00 -32.50 11.65
CA ASP A 99 24.53 -33.14 12.85
C ASP A 99 23.78 -34.42 13.21
N LEU A 100 22.45 -34.42 13.07
CA LEU A 100 21.62 -35.62 13.24
C LEU A 100 21.92 -36.68 12.19
N GLU A 101 22.09 -36.29 10.92
CA GLU A 101 22.47 -37.20 9.84
C GLU A 101 23.87 -37.79 10.09
N ALA A 102 24.85 -36.98 10.50
CA ALA A 102 26.18 -37.43 10.88
C ALA A 102 26.17 -38.36 12.10
N ARG A 103 25.33 -38.07 13.12
CA ARG A 103 25.13 -38.96 14.27
C ARG A 103 24.56 -40.31 13.83
N LYS A 104 23.55 -40.32 12.98
CA LYS A 104 22.96 -41.53 12.41
C LYS A 104 24.01 -42.36 11.66
N ASP A 105 24.90 -41.72 10.91
CA ASP A 105 25.92 -42.41 10.11
C ASP A 105 27.09 -42.96 10.95
N ARG A 106 27.37 -42.34 12.10
CA ARG A 106 28.35 -42.84 13.09
C ARG A 106 27.87 -44.10 13.81
N ILE A 107 26.56 -44.27 14.00
CA ILE A 107 25.97 -45.45 14.63
C ILE A 107 26.04 -46.63 13.66
N ARG A 108 27.13 -47.41 13.74
CA ARG A 108 27.38 -48.56 12.83
C ARG A 108 27.22 -49.92 13.49
N ARG A 109 27.56 -50.04 14.77
CA ARG A 109 27.62 -51.32 15.52
C ARG A 109 27.02 -51.15 16.91
N GLY A 110 26.50 -52.22 17.48
CA GLY A 110 25.78 -52.25 18.77
C GLY A 110 24.39 -52.87 18.63
N ASP A 111 23.87 -53.47 19.70
CA ASP A 111 22.60 -54.21 19.68
C ASP A 111 21.39 -53.31 19.35
N SER A 112 21.45 -52.05 19.78
CA SER A 112 20.46 -51.00 19.49
C SER A 112 20.75 -50.20 18.19
N ALA A 113 21.86 -50.47 17.49
CA ALA A 113 22.31 -49.60 16.38
C ALA A 113 21.33 -49.54 15.20
N LYS A 114 20.51 -50.58 14.99
CA LYS A 114 19.50 -50.62 13.92
C LYS A 114 18.25 -49.82 14.31
N THR A 115 17.81 -49.91 15.56
CA THR A 115 16.63 -49.19 16.07
C THR A 115 16.94 -47.70 16.18
N GLU A 116 18.08 -47.33 16.75
CA GLU A 116 18.51 -45.93 16.87
C GLU A 116 18.59 -45.23 15.52
N ARG A 117 19.16 -45.87 14.49
CA ARG A 117 19.20 -45.29 13.14
C ARG A 117 17.82 -45.07 12.55
N ARG A 118 16.88 -45.98 12.80
CA ARG A 118 15.48 -45.85 12.32
C ARG A 118 14.76 -44.73 13.06
N GLU A 119 14.96 -44.61 14.36
CA GLU A 119 14.39 -43.54 15.18
C GLU A 119 14.95 -42.18 14.78
N LEU A 120 16.26 -42.05 14.60
CA LEU A 120 16.88 -40.83 14.08
C LEU A 120 16.34 -40.48 12.68
N ALA A 121 16.16 -41.47 11.80
CA ALA A 121 15.57 -41.24 10.49
C ALA A 121 14.11 -40.74 10.56
N LYS A 122 13.31 -41.28 11.49
CA LYS A 122 11.94 -40.80 11.75
C LYS A 122 11.96 -39.38 12.27
N TYR A 123 12.79 -39.11 13.27
CA TYR A 123 12.92 -37.79 13.89
C TYR A 123 13.36 -36.73 12.87
N ILE A 124 14.35 -37.03 12.02
CA ILE A 124 14.78 -36.14 10.92
C ILE A 124 13.62 -35.83 9.96
N ARG A 125 12.79 -36.83 9.60
CA ARG A 125 11.63 -36.61 8.71
C ARG A 125 10.58 -35.74 9.39
N GLN A 126 10.26 -36.04 10.64
CA GLN A 126 9.29 -35.29 11.43
C GLN A 126 9.72 -33.82 11.58
N LEU A 127 10.98 -33.58 11.94
CA LEU A 127 11.52 -32.23 12.09
C LEU A 127 11.46 -31.42 10.79
N LYS A 128 11.75 -32.04 9.64
CA LYS A 128 11.61 -31.40 8.31
C LYS A 128 10.15 -31.03 8.03
N GLN A 129 9.22 -31.93 8.33
CA GLN A 129 7.79 -31.71 8.09
C GLN A 129 7.21 -30.65 9.02
N GLU A 130 7.53 -30.69 10.32
CA GLU A 130 7.09 -29.71 11.31
C GLU A 130 7.56 -28.31 10.95
N GLN A 131 8.83 -28.15 10.55
CA GLN A 131 9.32 -26.84 10.13
C GLN A 131 8.61 -26.34 8.87
N GLN A 132 8.36 -27.22 7.89
CA GLN A 132 7.64 -26.84 6.67
C GLN A 132 6.22 -26.37 7.00
N VAL A 133 5.51 -27.11 7.84
CA VAL A 133 4.14 -26.77 8.26
C VAL A 133 4.13 -25.46 9.05
N LYS A 134 5.03 -25.30 10.03
CA LYS A 134 5.17 -24.08 10.84
C LYS A 134 5.41 -22.86 9.95
N GLN A 135 6.38 -22.92 9.05
CA GLN A 135 6.72 -21.77 8.21
C GLN A 135 5.61 -21.41 7.21
N ALA A 136 4.92 -22.42 6.67
CA ALA A 136 3.81 -22.20 5.77
C ALA A 136 2.60 -21.56 6.49
N SER A 137 2.24 -22.07 7.67
CA SER A 137 1.10 -21.55 8.44
C SER A 137 1.33 -20.13 8.94
N GLU A 138 2.53 -19.82 9.43
CA GLU A 138 2.91 -18.47 9.86
C GLU A 138 2.81 -17.43 8.74
N LEU A 139 3.33 -17.76 7.54
CA LEU A 139 3.22 -16.88 6.38
C LEU A 139 1.77 -16.74 5.92
N GLN A 140 1.04 -17.85 5.82
CA GLN A 140 -0.34 -17.87 5.37
C GLN A 140 -1.23 -16.99 6.27
N ASN A 141 -1.06 -17.03 7.58
CA ASN A 141 -1.85 -16.22 8.51
C ASN A 141 -1.67 -14.72 8.25
N VAL A 142 -0.42 -14.26 8.05
CA VAL A 142 -0.13 -12.85 7.75
C VAL A 142 -0.65 -12.46 6.36
N GLU A 143 -0.52 -13.36 5.37
CA GLU A 143 -0.99 -13.11 4.01
C GLU A 143 -2.51 -13.04 3.90
N VAL A 144 -3.24 -13.88 4.64
CA VAL A 144 -4.71 -13.85 4.68
C VAL A 144 -5.20 -12.54 5.28
N GLU A 145 -4.63 -12.10 6.41
CA GLU A 145 -5.05 -10.84 7.04
C GLU A 145 -4.70 -9.62 6.17
N LEU A 146 -3.52 -9.62 5.58
CA LEU A 146 -3.10 -8.56 4.65
C LEU A 146 -4.02 -8.49 3.43
N LYS A 147 -4.39 -9.65 2.86
CA LYS A 147 -5.32 -9.70 1.73
C LYS A 147 -6.70 -9.18 2.13
N ARG A 148 -7.21 -9.57 3.29
CA ARG A 148 -8.49 -9.11 3.82
C ARG A 148 -8.54 -7.58 3.94
N LEU A 149 -7.50 -6.96 4.51
CA LEU A 149 -7.44 -5.49 4.66
C LEU A 149 -7.31 -4.76 3.32
N ILE A 150 -6.58 -5.34 2.36
CA ILE A 150 -6.49 -4.79 1.00
C ILE A 150 -7.83 -4.88 0.29
N ASP A 151 -8.52 -6.03 0.37
CA ASP A 151 -9.83 -6.23 -0.24
C ASP A 151 -10.87 -5.28 0.38
N GLU A 152 -10.83 -5.07 1.70
CA GLU A 152 -11.68 -4.09 2.39
C GLU A 152 -11.42 -2.66 1.91
N ARG A 153 -10.14 -2.27 1.77
CA ARG A 153 -9.75 -0.96 1.20
C ARG A 153 -10.27 -0.80 -0.23
N ASP A 154 -10.06 -1.79 -1.08
CA ASP A 154 -10.42 -1.73 -2.50
C ASP A 154 -11.94 -1.67 -2.69
N ASN A 155 -12.70 -2.37 -1.84
CA ASN A 155 -14.15 -2.24 -1.78
C ASN A 155 -14.60 -0.83 -1.39
N VAL A 156 -13.99 -0.25 -0.36
CA VAL A 156 -14.31 1.13 0.08
C VAL A 156 -14.00 2.14 -1.04
N ARG A 157 -12.87 1.98 -1.73
CA ARG A 157 -12.49 2.80 -2.89
C ARG A 157 -13.51 2.64 -4.02
N ALA A 158 -13.90 1.42 -4.36
CA ALA A 158 -14.89 1.13 -5.41
C ALA A 158 -16.27 1.73 -5.09
N VAL A 159 -16.69 1.73 -3.81
CA VAL A 159 -17.95 2.36 -3.40
C VAL A 159 -17.89 3.88 -3.54
N ARG A 160 -16.76 4.53 -3.21
CA ARG A 160 -16.61 5.98 -3.36
C ARG A 160 -16.60 6.43 -4.81
N THR A 161 -15.87 5.71 -5.67
CA THR A 161 -15.86 6.01 -7.11
C THR A 161 -17.23 5.80 -7.73
N ALA A 162 -17.97 4.75 -7.33
CA ALA A 162 -19.36 4.55 -7.74
C ALA A 162 -20.31 5.65 -7.23
N ALA A 163 -20.03 6.26 -6.08
CA ALA A 163 -20.75 7.41 -5.55
C ALA A 163 -20.37 8.75 -6.22
N GLY A 164 -19.48 8.75 -7.21
CA GLY A 164 -19.06 9.94 -7.94
C GLY A 164 -18.13 10.86 -7.15
N VAL A 165 -17.52 10.36 -6.07
CA VAL A 165 -16.49 11.09 -5.33
C VAL A 165 -15.16 10.88 -6.08
N ASN A 166 -14.64 11.95 -6.70
CA ASN A 166 -13.34 11.91 -7.37
C ASN A 166 -12.22 11.75 -6.34
N GLU A 167 -11.28 10.83 -6.59
CA GLU A 167 -10.08 10.64 -5.75
C GLU A 167 -9.14 11.86 -5.79
N GLU A 168 -9.16 12.64 -6.88
CA GLU A 168 -8.31 13.82 -7.06
C GLU A 168 -8.64 14.98 -6.08
N ASP A 169 -9.85 15.01 -5.53
CA ASP A 169 -10.25 15.98 -4.49
C ASP A 169 -9.85 15.53 -3.06
N ALA A 170 -9.35 14.29 -2.91
CA ALA A 170 -8.94 13.71 -1.62
C ALA A 170 -7.42 13.56 -1.47
N ASP A 171 -6.65 13.69 -2.55
CA ASP A 171 -5.18 13.61 -2.52
C ASP A 171 -4.52 14.92 -2.04
N TRP A 172 -5.31 15.98 -1.84
CA TRP A 172 -4.94 17.18 -1.09
C TRP A 172 -5.69 17.21 0.25
N GLU A 173 -5.65 16.11 1.02
CA GLU A 173 -5.90 16.23 2.46
C GLU A 173 -4.75 17.06 3.01
N ASP A 174 -5.09 18.26 3.52
CA ASP A 174 -4.18 19.12 4.26
C ASP A 174 -3.38 18.23 5.21
N VAL A 175 -2.08 18.11 4.97
CA VAL A 175 -1.15 17.83 6.05
C VAL A 175 -1.44 18.99 7.00
N GLU A 176 -2.17 18.74 8.09
CA GLU A 176 -2.08 19.60 9.25
C GLU A 176 -0.59 19.59 9.54
N ASP A 177 0.10 20.62 9.03
CA ASP A 177 1.38 21.01 9.52
C ASP A 177 1.11 21.20 11.00
N GLU A 178 1.41 20.17 11.78
CA GLU A 178 1.78 20.29 13.17
C GLU A 178 3.11 21.07 13.12
N VAL A 179 3.04 22.33 12.67
CA VAL A 179 4.03 23.33 13.01
C VAL A 179 3.86 23.38 14.52
N GLU A 180 4.69 22.61 15.23
CA GLU A 180 5.23 23.08 16.49
C GLU A 180 5.52 24.55 16.25
N ASP A 181 4.79 25.45 16.91
CA ASP A 181 5.03 26.89 16.86
C ASP A 181 6.52 27.08 17.06
N VAL A 182 7.26 27.25 15.96
CA VAL A 182 8.70 27.35 16.02
C VAL A 182 8.93 28.72 16.62
N ASP A 183 9.32 28.72 17.89
CA ASP A 183 9.49 29.92 18.69
C ASP A 183 10.40 30.88 17.90
N GLU A 184 9.82 31.96 17.37
CA GLU A 184 10.52 32.89 16.46
C GLU A 184 11.79 33.44 17.15
N ASP A 185 11.75 33.56 18.47
CA ASP A 185 12.88 33.92 19.35
C ASP A 185 14.03 32.91 19.31
N ALA A 186 13.74 31.61 19.21
CA ALA A 186 14.75 30.57 19.07
C ALA A 186 15.41 30.65 17.69
N LEU A 187 14.63 30.89 16.64
CA LEU A 187 15.16 31.10 15.29
C LEU A 187 16.03 32.36 15.25
N GLN A 188 15.58 33.48 15.80
CA GLN A 188 16.36 34.72 15.83
C GLN A 188 17.68 34.56 16.58
N ARG A 189 17.72 33.80 17.68
CA ARG A 189 18.98 33.48 18.38
C ARG A 189 19.93 32.63 17.54
N MET A 190 19.41 31.68 16.75
CA MET A 190 20.23 30.86 15.84
C MET A 190 20.74 31.62 14.62
N PHE A 191 20.24 32.83 14.32
CA PHE A 191 20.74 33.65 13.21
C PHE A 191 21.38 34.96 13.67
N ALA A 192 21.28 35.32 14.96
CA ALA A 192 21.85 36.55 15.51
C ALA A 192 23.37 36.68 15.31
N HIS A 193 24.09 35.56 15.24
CA HIS A 193 25.52 35.53 14.97
C HIS A 193 25.90 35.74 13.48
N LEU A 194 24.92 35.80 12.58
CA LEU A 194 25.11 36.04 11.14
C LEU A 194 24.80 37.48 10.73
N THR A 195 24.23 38.29 11.61
CA THR A 195 23.91 39.71 11.37
C THR A 195 24.84 40.67 12.12
N MET A 196 25.99 40.18 12.62
CA MET A 196 27.11 41.00 13.09
C MET A 196 28.15 41.20 11.99
#